data_AF-A0A952S7Q7-F1
#
_entry.id   AF-A0A952S7Q7-F1
#
_cell.length_a   1.000
_cell.length_b   1.000
_cell.length_c   1.000
_cell.angle_alpha   90.00
_cell.angle_beta   90.00
_cell.angle_gamma   90.00
#
_symmetry.space_group_name_H-M   'P 1'
#
loop_
_entity.id
_entity.type
_entity.pdbx_description
1 polymer ?
#
loop_
_entity_poly.entity_id
_entity_poly.type
_entity_poly.pdbx_seq_one_letter_code
_entity_poly.pdbx_strand_id
1 'polypeptide(L)'
;MMFRYAFFSGGKRASLLFFMLAALWTSAFAAAPQNDDLAAALVVTGPNGTIMGTTVDASRQLNENSHDFAPDIGYRSVWFTWTATETKPVVFEIVSAGFDPVMAAYTGNAFPLTTISRNNDTVGQLPRLEFGAFAGVTYRIAIAVSKDPTAQGGTFEMQWQTADNPTNDNFANARELNSTQSGRVSLARLNATREIGEPLHIAGQRSTWFKFTNNEAYDISYTFTTSASDNSDSVIAVYEGSSLATLTRIVSNDNYAATSNARVIFRARSGVTYRIAVDEGPASNTGNSYLSWDITRTRPYTGFGIRDESSREVLDIDAADISVFRPSNGVWYWLDAGTNTFGAAQFGAAGDMPVPGDFDGDGRSDRAVVRNVNGSYIWWLNHSFDNSVIAIQWGINGDKPVVGDYDFDGRADIGVFRPSSGTWYILRSSDGQLLAKQFGTNGDIPVIGDFPGTTDATDIAVFRPSNGTWYLDKGNSVSAIQFGLSGDKPVVGDYDGDRKSDIAVFRPSSGMWFGLLSRTNGFFATKWGISGDIPLPADYDNNSNEPFDLCVFRPSDRTWYILRTEGTVTQFRQFGLSDDIPVASLSTLAQ
;
A
#
# COMPACT_ATOMS: atom_id res chain seq x y z
N MET A 1 31.22 -9.07 -50.28
CA MET A 1 31.90 -9.29 -51.58
C MET A 1 31.72 -10.75 -51.98
N MET A 2 31.21 -11.03 -53.18
CA MET A 2 31.20 -12.38 -53.75
C MET A 2 32.55 -12.68 -54.42
N PHE A 3 33.02 -13.93 -54.34
CA PHE A 3 33.64 -14.59 -55.50
C PHE A 3 33.38 -16.10 -55.45
N ARG A 4 32.88 -16.65 -56.56
CA ARG A 4 32.94 -18.08 -56.87
C ARG A 4 34.30 -18.38 -57.51
N TYR A 5 34.78 -19.62 -57.44
CA TYR A 5 35.12 -20.41 -58.63
C TYR A 5 35.26 -21.89 -58.26
N ALA A 6 34.96 -22.78 -59.20
CA ALA A 6 35.07 -24.23 -59.07
C ALA A 6 35.97 -24.77 -60.19
N PHE A 7 36.68 -25.89 -59.98
CA PHE A 7 37.12 -26.75 -61.08
C PHE A 7 37.30 -28.23 -60.68
N PHE A 8 36.74 -29.10 -61.51
CA PHE A 8 37.06 -30.53 -61.70
C PHE A 8 38.42 -30.67 -62.44
N SER A 9 39.12 -31.80 -62.62
CA SER A 9 38.95 -33.24 -62.31
C SER A 9 40.31 -33.96 -62.47
N GLY A 10 40.48 -35.19 -61.94
CA GLY A 10 41.69 -36.00 -62.25
C GLY A 10 41.77 -37.42 -61.67
N GLY A 11 41.53 -38.44 -62.51
CA GLY A 11 42.33 -39.68 -62.54
C GLY A 11 42.42 -40.64 -61.34
N LYS A 12 41.40 -41.49 -61.17
CA LYS A 12 41.44 -42.90 -60.66
C LYS A 12 42.78 -43.63 -60.96
N ARG A 13 43.31 -44.59 -60.18
CA ARG A 13 42.83 -45.47 -59.06
C ARG A 13 44.10 -46.06 -58.39
N ALA A 14 44.26 -46.09 -57.06
CA ALA A 14 43.87 -47.15 -56.10
C ALA A 14 45.04 -47.26 -55.08
N SER A 15 44.96 -47.71 -53.81
CA SER A 15 43.91 -48.07 -52.83
C SER A 15 44.56 -47.86 -51.42
N LEU A 16 43.94 -48.05 -50.24
CA LEU A 16 42.70 -48.67 -49.76
C LEU A 16 42.17 -47.82 -48.57
N LEU A 17 40.85 -47.77 -48.38
CA LEU A 17 40.06 -47.08 -47.33
C LEU A 17 40.78 -46.13 -46.32
N PHE A 18 40.54 -44.83 -46.51
CA PHE A 18 40.55 -43.84 -45.43
C PHE A 18 39.29 -44.03 -44.57
N PHE A 19 39.41 -44.15 -43.24
CA PHE A 19 38.27 -43.88 -42.35
C PHE A 19 38.04 -42.36 -42.36
N MET A 20 36.96 -41.92 -43.01
CA MET A 20 36.58 -40.52 -42.99
C MET A 20 36.12 -40.16 -41.58
N LEU A 21 36.84 -39.22 -40.96
CA LEU A 21 36.49 -38.65 -39.66
C LEU A 21 35.21 -37.82 -39.82
N ALA A 22 34.05 -38.47 -39.75
CA ALA A 22 32.79 -37.80 -39.52
C ALA A 22 32.81 -37.27 -38.08
N ALA A 23 33.41 -36.10 -37.89
CA ALA A 23 33.28 -35.31 -36.67
C ALA A 23 31.82 -34.87 -36.56
N LEU A 24 30.99 -35.76 -36.02
CA LEU A 24 29.72 -35.42 -35.42
C LEU A 24 30.02 -34.41 -34.32
N TRP A 25 29.88 -33.13 -34.68
CA TRP A 25 29.51 -32.10 -33.72
C TRP A 25 28.11 -32.44 -33.21
N THR A 26 28.03 -33.44 -32.32
CA THR A 26 26.99 -33.43 -31.32
C THR A 26 27.31 -32.24 -30.43
N SER A 27 26.54 -31.16 -30.60
CA SER A 27 26.36 -30.19 -29.54
C SER A 27 25.94 -30.99 -28.31
N ALA A 28 26.87 -31.15 -27.37
CA ALA A 28 26.53 -31.62 -26.03
C ALA A 28 25.70 -30.51 -25.41
N PHE A 29 24.37 -30.61 -25.55
CA PHE A 29 23.47 -29.91 -24.64
C PHE A 29 23.90 -30.31 -23.24
N ALA A 30 24.19 -29.31 -22.40
CA ALA A 30 24.43 -29.56 -21.00
C ALA A 30 23.18 -30.27 -20.44
N ALA A 31 23.40 -31.38 -19.74
CA ALA A 31 22.30 -32.13 -19.16
C ALA A 31 21.78 -31.37 -17.94
N ALA A 32 20.47 -31.39 -17.75
CA ALA A 32 19.82 -30.88 -16.55
C ALA A 32 20.45 -31.51 -15.28
N PRO A 33 20.36 -30.84 -14.11
CA PRO A 33 20.92 -31.34 -12.86
C PRO A 33 20.41 -32.74 -12.52
N GLN A 34 21.21 -33.56 -11.82
CA GLN A 34 20.79 -34.93 -11.48
C GLN A 34 19.48 -34.98 -10.68
N ASN A 35 19.19 -33.92 -9.94
CA ASN A 35 18.02 -33.75 -9.09
C ASN A 35 16.97 -32.77 -9.67
N ASP A 36 16.91 -32.64 -10.99
CA ASP A 36 15.89 -31.87 -11.72
C ASP A 36 14.47 -32.41 -11.47
N ASP A 37 14.30 -33.74 -11.47
CA ASP A 37 13.03 -34.38 -11.16
C ASP A 37 12.83 -34.57 -9.64
N LEU A 38 11.61 -34.34 -9.13
CA LEU A 38 11.19 -34.69 -7.76
C LEU A 38 11.46 -36.18 -7.42
N ALA A 39 11.36 -37.07 -8.40
CA ALA A 39 11.65 -38.49 -8.25
C ALA A 39 13.16 -38.79 -8.12
N ALA A 40 14.02 -37.89 -8.58
CA ALA A 40 15.48 -37.95 -8.50
C ALA A 40 16.05 -37.00 -7.41
N ALA A 41 15.19 -36.44 -6.55
CA ALA A 41 15.55 -35.48 -5.50
C ALA A 41 16.75 -35.96 -4.66
N LEU A 42 17.76 -35.10 -4.52
CA LEU A 42 19.01 -35.45 -3.85
C LEU A 42 18.80 -35.59 -2.33
N VAL A 43 19.23 -36.72 -1.76
CA VAL A 43 19.09 -37.00 -0.33
C VAL A 43 20.12 -36.18 0.46
N VAL A 44 19.64 -35.34 1.37
CA VAL A 44 20.45 -34.67 2.40
C VAL A 44 20.07 -35.21 3.79
N THR A 45 21.04 -35.29 4.71
CA THR A 45 20.85 -36.02 5.99
C THR A 45 21.48 -35.29 7.17
N GLY A 46 21.01 -35.62 8.37
CA GLY A 46 21.53 -35.06 9.62
C GLY A 46 20.86 -33.73 10.03
N PRO A 47 21.09 -33.30 11.28
CA PRO A 47 20.49 -32.10 11.87
C PRO A 47 21.10 -30.80 11.34
N ASN A 48 22.25 -30.86 10.67
CA ASN A 48 22.87 -29.72 10.01
C ASN A 48 23.71 -30.17 8.80
N GLY A 49 23.97 -29.24 7.88
CA GLY A 49 24.86 -29.46 6.74
C GLY A 49 24.89 -28.29 5.76
N THR A 50 25.78 -28.40 4.77
CA THR A 50 25.89 -27.50 3.61
C THR A 50 25.97 -28.35 2.34
N ILE A 51 25.43 -27.84 1.23
CA ILE A 51 25.55 -28.45 -0.09
C ILE A 51 25.60 -27.40 -1.21
N MET A 52 26.50 -27.62 -2.17
CA MET A 52 26.53 -26.87 -3.42
C MET A 52 25.56 -27.48 -4.43
N GLY A 53 24.79 -26.65 -5.13
CA GLY A 53 23.88 -27.06 -6.20
C GLY A 53 23.90 -26.11 -7.40
N THR A 54 23.09 -26.40 -8.40
CA THR A 54 22.92 -25.56 -9.59
C THR A 54 21.50 -25.68 -10.16
N THR A 55 20.94 -24.57 -10.63
CA THR A 55 19.68 -24.50 -11.41
C THR A 55 19.93 -24.29 -12.91
N VAL A 56 21.18 -24.30 -13.36
CA VAL A 56 21.55 -24.26 -14.79
C VAL A 56 20.93 -25.46 -15.50
N ASP A 57 20.23 -25.19 -16.61
CA ASP A 57 19.48 -26.16 -17.42
C ASP A 57 18.41 -26.98 -16.66
N ALA A 58 18.02 -26.55 -15.47
CA ALA A 58 16.89 -27.13 -14.75
C ALA A 58 15.56 -26.91 -15.52
N SER A 59 14.63 -27.85 -15.39
CA SER A 59 13.34 -27.88 -16.07
C SER A 59 12.18 -27.66 -15.08
N ARG A 60 10.96 -27.77 -15.60
CA ARG A 60 9.73 -27.75 -14.79
C ARG A 60 8.93 -29.01 -15.07
N GLN A 61 8.49 -29.68 -14.02
CA GLN A 61 7.65 -30.86 -14.10
C GLN A 61 6.15 -30.51 -14.25
N LEU A 62 5.38 -31.44 -14.84
CA LEU A 62 3.95 -31.27 -15.01
C LEU A 62 3.23 -31.28 -13.64
N ASN A 63 2.35 -30.30 -13.41
CA ASN A 63 1.59 -30.07 -12.17
C ASN A 63 2.45 -29.70 -10.94
N GLU A 64 3.70 -29.31 -11.15
CA GLU A 64 4.59 -28.84 -10.09
C GLU A 64 4.02 -27.62 -9.34
N ASN A 65 4.07 -27.62 -8.00
CA ASN A 65 3.58 -26.53 -7.17
C ASN A 65 4.29 -25.20 -7.49
N SER A 66 3.60 -24.05 -7.32
CA SER A 66 4.31 -22.77 -7.21
C SER A 66 5.25 -22.81 -5.99
N HIS A 67 6.48 -22.35 -6.18
CA HIS A 67 7.48 -22.20 -5.12
C HIS A 67 7.40 -20.84 -4.43
N ASP A 68 6.61 -19.90 -4.97
CA ASP A 68 6.42 -18.57 -4.41
C ASP A 68 4.95 -18.35 -3.97
N PHE A 69 4.70 -17.22 -3.30
CA PHE A 69 3.39 -16.66 -3.01
C PHE A 69 2.71 -16.07 -4.25
N ALA A 70 3.48 -15.62 -5.26
CA ALA A 70 2.94 -15.21 -6.54
C ALA A 70 2.16 -16.36 -7.24
N PRO A 71 1.19 -16.04 -8.13
CA PRO A 71 0.57 -17.02 -9.02
C PRO A 71 1.63 -17.86 -9.73
N ASP A 72 1.34 -19.12 -10.05
CA ASP A 72 2.30 -20.04 -10.67
C ASP A 72 2.81 -19.50 -12.01
N ILE A 73 3.93 -18.78 -11.96
CA ILE A 73 4.64 -18.30 -13.14
C ILE A 73 5.52 -19.38 -13.75
N GLY A 74 5.43 -20.67 -13.40
CA GLY A 74 6.15 -21.74 -14.10
C GLY A 74 7.67 -21.74 -13.89
N TYR A 75 8.07 -21.68 -12.62
CA TYR A 75 9.46 -21.84 -12.15
C TYR A 75 10.15 -23.09 -12.69
N ARG A 76 11.50 -23.07 -12.74
CA ARG A 76 12.34 -24.24 -13.03
C ARG A 76 13.15 -24.59 -11.79
N SER A 77 13.18 -25.84 -11.36
CA SER A 77 13.59 -26.21 -10.01
C SER A 77 14.54 -27.40 -9.94
N VAL A 78 15.23 -27.52 -8.82
CA VAL A 78 15.94 -28.73 -8.41
C VAL A 78 15.51 -29.14 -7.02
N TRP A 79 15.45 -30.46 -6.79
CA TRP A 79 14.81 -31.05 -5.63
C TRP A 79 15.80 -31.70 -4.68
N PHE A 80 15.55 -31.54 -3.38
CA PHE A 80 16.25 -32.24 -2.32
C PHE A 80 15.22 -32.94 -1.42
N THR A 81 15.65 -34.00 -0.75
CA THR A 81 14.82 -34.73 0.21
C THR A 81 15.57 -34.87 1.53
N TRP A 82 14.93 -34.43 2.61
CA TRP A 82 15.49 -34.45 3.97
C TRP A 82 14.49 -35.13 4.89
N THR A 83 14.95 -36.04 5.75
CA THR A 83 14.06 -36.70 6.74
C THR A 83 14.49 -36.28 8.13
N ALA A 84 13.56 -35.68 8.87
CA ALA A 84 13.81 -35.21 10.21
C ALA A 84 14.02 -36.40 11.17
N THR A 85 15.13 -36.40 11.91
CA THR A 85 15.40 -37.44 12.93
C THR A 85 14.75 -37.14 14.28
N GLU A 86 14.46 -35.87 14.54
CA GLU A 86 13.87 -35.35 15.79
C GLU A 86 12.73 -34.37 15.47
N THR A 87 11.83 -34.15 16.42
CA THR A 87 10.77 -33.14 16.30
C THR A 87 11.29 -31.80 16.82
N LYS A 88 11.77 -30.95 15.91
CA LYS A 88 12.45 -29.68 16.20
C LYS A 88 12.21 -28.63 15.10
N PRO A 89 12.25 -27.33 15.41
CA PRO A 89 12.46 -26.29 14.41
C PRO A 89 13.65 -26.59 13.51
N VAL A 90 13.49 -26.34 12.21
CA VAL A 90 14.57 -26.41 11.22
C VAL A 90 14.60 -25.15 10.37
N VAL A 91 15.81 -24.66 10.11
CA VAL A 91 16.12 -23.61 9.15
C VAL A 91 16.71 -24.26 7.91
N PHE A 92 16.25 -23.84 6.72
CA PHE A 92 16.93 -24.03 5.44
C PHE A 92 17.18 -22.64 4.85
N GLU A 93 18.40 -22.37 4.40
CA GLU A 93 18.76 -21.07 3.82
C GLU A 93 19.74 -21.20 2.66
N ILE A 94 19.61 -20.32 1.68
CA ILE A 94 20.67 -20.08 0.69
C ILE A 94 21.67 -19.11 1.31
N VAL A 95 22.95 -19.47 1.36
CA VAL A 95 24.02 -18.58 1.89
C VAL A 95 24.83 -17.93 0.77
N SER A 96 24.75 -18.46 -0.45
CA SER A 96 25.22 -17.79 -1.67
C SER A 96 24.45 -18.29 -2.90
N ALA A 97 24.19 -17.41 -3.87
CA ALA A 97 23.65 -17.76 -5.18
C ALA A 97 24.23 -16.85 -6.27
N GLY A 98 24.44 -17.42 -7.46
CA GLY A 98 24.83 -16.67 -8.66
C GLY A 98 23.64 -16.22 -9.53
N PHE A 99 22.42 -16.24 -8.98
CA PHE A 99 21.16 -15.92 -9.64
C PHE A 99 20.16 -15.42 -8.57
N ASP A 100 18.90 -15.22 -8.96
CA ASP A 100 17.77 -14.86 -8.08
C ASP A 100 16.95 -16.13 -7.73
N PRO A 101 17.16 -16.73 -6.54
CA PRO A 101 16.59 -18.02 -6.19
C PRO A 101 15.25 -17.92 -5.45
N VAL A 102 14.40 -18.92 -5.62
CA VAL A 102 13.20 -19.16 -4.79
C VAL A 102 13.40 -20.46 -4.03
N MET A 103 13.02 -20.51 -2.74
CA MET A 103 13.03 -21.77 -1.97
C MET A 103 11.64 -22.11 -1.45
N ALA A 104 11.26 -23.39 -1.53
CA ALA A 104 10.06 -23.90 -0.90
C ALA A 104 10.27 -25.29 -0.26
N ALA A 105 9.54 -25.54 0.83
CA ALA A 105 9.52 -26.81 1.55
C ALA A 105 8.12 -27.42 1.52
N TYR A 106 8.04 -28.72 1.27
CA TYR A 106 6.79 -29.47 1.13
C TYR A 106 6.85 -30.83 1.84
N THR A 107 5.69 -31.45 2.03
CA THR A 107 5.56 -32.89 2.31
C THR A 107 4.79 -33.59 1.18
N GLY A 108 5.03 -34.89 1.04
CA GLY A 108 4.45 -35.73 -0.03
C GLY A 108 5.50 -36.35 -0.96
N ASN A 109 5.02 -37.18 -1.88
CA ASN A 109 5.86 -38.01 -2.76
C ASN A 109 5.53 -37.84 -4.27
N ALA A 110 4.50 -37.05 -4.61
CA ALA A 110 4.09 -36.74 -5.97
C ALA A 110 3.27 -35.44 -5.97
N PHE A 111 3.17 -34.76 -7.11
CA PHE A 111 2.41 -33.52 -7.22
C PHE A 111 0.88 -33.75 -7.23
N PRO A 112 0.08 -32.79 -6.71
CA PRO A 112 0.52 -31.60 -5.96
C PRO A 112 0.99 -31.98 -4.54
N LEU A 113 2.11 -31.40 -4.12
CA LEU A 113 2.66 -31.57 -2.78
C LEU A 113 1.97 -30.65 -1.76
N THR A 114 2.03 -31.00 -0.47
CA THR A 114 1.51 -30.16 0.62
C THR A 114 2.58 -29.14 1.03
N THR A 115 2.32 -27.85 0.83
CA THR A 115 3.26 -26.76 1.17
C THR A 115 3.42 -26.58 2.68
N ILE A 116 4.66 -26.55 3.15
CA ILE A 116 5.04 -26.27 4.54
C ILE A 116 5.57 -24.83 4.69
N SER A 117 6.44 -24.40 3.77
CA SER A 117 7.05 -23.06 3.81
C SER A 117 7.51 -22.66 2.40
N ARG A 118 7.65 -21.35 2.13
CA ARG A 118 8.17 -20.79 0.87
C ARG A 118 8.67 -19.36 1.05
N ASN A 119 9.65 -18.95 0.25
CA ASN A 119 10.26 -17.61 0.28
C ASN A 119 10.93 -17.25 -1.07
N ASN A 120 10.81 -15.97 -1.45
CA ASN A 120 11.27 -15.33 -2.70
C ASN A 120 11.79 -13.87 -2.44
N ASP A 121 12.04 -13.51 -1.17
CA ASP A 121 12.94 -12.45 -0.70
C ASP A 121 13.42 -11.33 -1.66
N THR A 122 12.48 -10.61 -2.26
CA THR A 122 12.67 -9.61 -3.33
C THR A 122 13.52 -8.37 -2.99
N VAL A 123 14.17 -8.31 -1.82
CA VAL A 123 14.90 -7.12 -1.31
C VAL A 123 16.25 -7.51 -0.67
N GLY A 124 17.13 -8.12 -1.47
CA GLY A 124 18.57 -8.20 -1.18
C GLY A 124 18.98 -9.08 0.01
N GLN A 125 18.12 -10.01 0.42
CA GLN A 125 18.50 -11.12 1.29
C GLN A 125 18.72 -12.38 0.41
N LEU A 126 18.76 -13.56 1.03
CA LEU A 126 18.72 -14.84 0.32
C LEU A 126 17.60 -15.71 0.93
N PRO A 127 16.94 -16.62 0.17
CA PRO A 127 15.77 -17.32 0.65
C PRO A 127 16.06 -18.13 1.90
N ARG A 128 15.24 -17.89 2.92
CA ARG A 128 15.28 -18.59 4.19
C ARG A 128 13.91 -19.12 4.58
N LEU A 129 13.84 -20.42 4.82
CA LEU A 129 12.69 -21.14 5.35
C LEU A 129 12.95 -21.51 6.79
N GLU A 130 11.94 -21.36 7.63
CA GLU A 130 11.95 -21.86 9.00
C GLU A 130 10.58 -22.47 9.30
N PHE A 131 10.57 -23.68 9.85
CA PHE A 131 9.34 -24.42 10.13
C PHE A 131 9.57 -25.52 11.19
N GLY A 132 8.49 -26.03 11.78
CA GLY A 132 8.56 -27.18 12.68
C GLY A 132 8.72 -28.49 11.90
N ALA A 133 9.86 -29.16 12.05
CA ALA A 133 10.07 -30.50 11.52
C ALA A 133 9.64 -31.57 12.54
N PHE A 134 9.07 -32.67 12.06
CA PHE A 134 8.56 -33.76 12.91
C PHE A 134 9.33 -35.06 12.64
N ALA A 135 9.76 -35.75 13.69
CA ALA A 135 10.56 -36.97 13.60
C ALA A 135 9.91 -38.02 12.67
N GLY A 136 10.69 -38.52 11.71
CA GLY A 136 10.26 -39.50 10.70
C GLY A 136 9.53 -38.91 9.49
N VAL A 137 9.22 -37.60 9.46
CA VAL A 137 8.64 -36.95 8.28
C VAL A 137 9.73 -36.60 7.27
N THR A 138 9.49 -36.96 6.01
CA THR A 138 10.33 -36.58 4.86
C THR A 138 9.80 -35.30 4.22
N TYR A 139 10.66 -34.28 4.17
CA TYR A 139 10.41 -33.00 3.54
C TYR A 139 11.09 -32.94 2.17
N ARG A 140 10.41 -32.33 1.20
CA ARG A 140 10.92 -32.01 -0.13
C ARG A 140 11.31 -30.54 -0.13
N ILE A 141 12.56 -30.23 -0.40
CA ILE A 141 13.05 -28.85 -0.54
C ILE A 141 13.27 -28.59 -2.03
N ALA A 142 12.57 -27.60 -2.58
CA ALA A 142 12.77 -27.11 -3.93
C ALA A 142 13.62 -25.83 -3.87
N ILE A 143 14.61 -25.73 -4.75
CA ILE A 143 15.31 -24.47 -5.06
C ILE A 143 15.10 -24.21 -6.54
N ALA A 144 14.60 -23.03 -6.87
CA ALA A 144 14.13 -22.71 -8.20
C ALA A 144 14.61 -21.34 -8.67
N VAL A 145 14.54 -21.10 -9.99
CA VAL A 145 14.79 -19.81 -10.62
C VAL A 145 13.53 -19.32 -11.33
N SER A 146 13.32 -18.00 -11.32
CA SER A 146 12.19 -17.32 -11.99
C SER A 146 12.05 -17.74 -13.46
N LYS A 147 10.80 -17.76 -13.97
CA LYS A 147 10.52 -18.12 -15.36
C LYS A 147 11.05 -17.11 -16.38
N ASP A 148 11.39 -15.88 -15.99
CA ASP A 148 11.90 -14.85 -16.89
C ASP A 148 12.82 -15.50 -17.96
N PRO A 149 12.47 -15.43 -19.26
CA PRO A 149 13.24 -16.10 -20.31
C PRO A 149 14.71 -15.65 -20.39
N THR A 150 15.05 -14.54 -19.74
CA THR A 150 16.41 -14.01 -19.60
C THR A 150 17.10 -14.43 -18.30
N ALA A 151 16.36 -14.89 -17.28
CA ALA A 151 16.93 -15.39 -16.03
C ALA A 151 17.60 -16.74 -16.25
N GLN A 152 18.93 -16.70 -16.38
CA GLN A 152 19.76 -17.89 -16.38
C GLN A 152 19.83 -18.46 -14.96
N GLY A 153 19.66 -19.78 -14.84
CA GLY A 153 19.95 -20.47 -13.58
C GLY A 153 21.43 -20.35 -13.22
N GLY A 154 21.78 -20.65 -11.98
CA GLY A 154 23.15 -20.49 -11.49
C GLY A 154 23.50 -21.49 -10.39
N THR A 155 24.73 -21.40 -9.90
CA THR A 155 25.16 -22.18 -8.73
C THR A 155 24.66 -21.53 -7.44
N PHE A 156 24.47 -22.35 -6.41
CA PHE A 156 24.08 -21.91 -5.07
C PHE A 156 24.73 -22.78 -3.99
N GLU A 157 24.82 -22.24 -2.77
CA GLU A 157 25.08 -22.99 -1.55
C GLU A 157 23.83 -22.96 -0.66
N MET A 158 23.28 -24.13 -0.34
CA MET A 158 22.20 -24.29 0.63
C MET A 158 22.77 -24.84 1.94
N GLN A 159 22.39 -24.24 3.07
CA GLN A 159 22.66 -24.76 4.41
C GLN A 159 21.36 -25.12 5.11
N TRP A 160 21.43 -26.04 6.07
CA TRP A 160 20.33 -26.35 6.98
C TRP A 160 20.81 -26.57 8.40
N GLN A 161 19.95 -26.26 9.38
CA GLN A 161 20.22 -26.46 10.80
C GLN A 161 18.92 -26.62 11.60
N THR A 162 18.85 -27.65 12.44
CA THR A 162 17.82 -27.78 13.48
C THR A 162 18.21 -27.01 14.74
N ALA A 163 17.24 -26.37 15.39
CA ALA A 163 17.38 -25.71 16.68
C ALA A 163 16.40 -26.29 17.69
N ASP A 164 16.64 -26.09 19.00
CA ASP A 164 15.71 -26.57 20.04
C ASP A 164 14.43 -25.71 20.08
N ASN A 165 14.58 -24.39 19.90
CA ASN A 165 13.51 -23.39 19.81
C ASN A 165 13.59 -22.65 18.46
N PRO A 166 12.55 -21.89 18.06
CA PRO A 166 12.63 -20.98 16.92
C PRO A 166 13.77 -19.96 17.05
N THR A 167 14.36 -19.54 15.93
CA THR A 167 15.51 -18.61 15.97
C THR A 167 15.14 -17.23 16.52
N ASN A 168 13.89 -16.82 16.35
CA ASN A 168 13.32 -15.58 16.87
C ASN A 168 12.41 -15.78 18.10
N ASP A 169 12.60 -16.87 18.86
CA ASP A 169 11.89 -17.15 20.12
C ASP A 169 12.12 -16.07 21.19
N ASN A 170 13.36 -15.57 21.28
CA ASN A 170 13.71 -14.50 22.23
C ASN A 170 13.57 -13.11 21.58
N PHE A 171 13.08 -12.14 22.35
CA PHE A 171 12.98 -10.71 22.00
C PHE A 171 14.28 -10.10 21.48
N ALA A 172 15.41 -10.51 22.06
CA ALA A 172 16.75 -10.09 21.63
C ALA A 172 17.06 -10.53 20.18
N ASN A 173 16.50 -11.66 19.75
CA ASN A 173 16.67 -12.27 18.44
C ASN A 173 15.49 -11.95 17.49
N ALA A 174 14.66 -10.95 17.80
CA ALA A 174 13.51 -10.60 16.99
C ALA A 174 13.88 -10.43 15.52
N ARG A 175 13.18 -11.16 14.64
CA ARG A 175 13.45 -11.18 13.20
C ARG A 175 13.08 -9.84 12.58
N GLU A 176 13.99 -9.24 11.82
CA GLU A 176 13.70 -8.03 11.05
C GLU A 176 12.68 -8.34 9.93
N LEU A 177 11.67 -7.50 9.80
CA LEU A 177 10.73 -7.48 8.68
C LEU A 177 11.06 -6.31 7.76
N ASN A 178 10.74 -6.46 6.47
CA ASN A 178 10.89 -5.35 5.54
C ASN A 178 9.80 -4.29 5.81
N SER A 179 10.22 -3.09 6.19
CA SER A 179 9.34 -1.96 6.50
C SER A 179 8.87 -1.17 5.29
N THR A 180 9.42 -1.37 4.08
CA THR A 180 9.14 -0.51 2.91
C THR A 180 8.22 -1.16 1.87
N GLN A 181 7.92 -2.45 1.99
CA GLN A 181 6.99 -3.17 1.11
C GLN A 181 6.11 -4.12 1.93
N SER A 182 4.85 -4.29 1.51
CA SER A 182 3.98 -5.37 2.02
C SER A 182 4.65 -6.72 1.80
N GLY A 183 4.40 -7.67 2.69
CA GLY A 183 5.11 -8.95 2.65
C GLY A 183 4.57 -10.00 3.59
N ARG A 184 5.26 -11.13 3.64
CA ARG A 184 4.86 -12.30 4.42
C ARG A 184 6.05 -13.14 4.84
N VAL A 185 6.00 -13.70 6.05
CA VAL A 185 6.98 -14.67 6.57
C VAL A 185 6.27 -15.88 7.15
N SER A 186 6.85 -17.06 6.96
CA SER A 186 6.42 -18.28 7.66
C SER A 186 6.70 -18.17 9.17
N LEU A 187 5.79 -18.73 9.97
CA LEU A 187 5.91 -18.79 11.42
C LEU A 187 6.43 -20.17 11.87
N ALA A 188 7.38 -20.15 12.80
CA ALA A 188 7.92 -21.36 13.42
C ALA A 188 7.46 -21.40 14.88
N ARG A 189 6.35 -22.09 15.15
CA ARG A 189 5.72 -22.18 16.50
C ARG A 189 6.07 -23.44 17.28
N LEU A 190 6.77 -24.39 16.67
CA LEU A 190 7.22 -25.60 17.37
C LEU A 190 8.26 -25.21 18.42
N ASN A 191 8.06 -25.61 19.67
CA ASN A 191 8.92 -25.30 20.81
C ASN A 191 9.11 -23.79 21.11
N ALA A 192 8.20 -22.91 20.64
CA ALA A 192 8.19 -21.51 21.08
C ALA A 192 7.98 -21.42 22.61
N THR A 193 8.61 -20.45 23.27
CA THR A 193 8.64 -20.30 24.73
C THR A 193 8.22 -18.90 25.19
N ARG A 194 8.19 -18.70 26.51
CA ARG A 194 7.94 -17.40 27.14
C ARG A 194 9.20 -16.89 27.79
N GLU A 195 9.53 -15.63 27.58
CA GLU A 195 10.65 -15.00 28.29
C GLU A 195 10.23 -14.48 29.68
N ILE A 196 11.17 -14.48 30.63
CA ILE A 196 10.98 -13.84 31.93
C ILE A 196 10.92 -12.32 31.73
N GLY A 197 9.82 -11.71 32.17
CA GLY A 197 9.55 -10.28 31.96
C GLY A 197 8.77 -9.96 30.70
N GLU A 198 8.42 -10.97 29.89
CA GLU A 198 7.55 -10.80 28.74
C GLU A 198 6.13 -10.31 29.15
N PRO A 199 5.60 -9.22 28.56
CA PRO A 199 4.27 -8.73 28.86
C PRO A 199 3.18 -9.72 28.41
N LEU A 200 2.04 -9.71 29.09
CA LEU A 200 0.88 -10.47 28.65
C LEU A 200 0.20 -9.75 27.48
N HIS A 201 0.21 -10.39 26.30
CA HIS A 201 -0.28 -9.82 25.04
C HIS A 201 -1.78 -9.51 25.09
N ILE A 202 -2.61 -10.55 25.05
CA ILE A 202 -4.05 -10.51 25.37
C ILE A 202 -4.49 -11.91 25.84
N ALA A 203 -4.22 -12.94 25.04
CA ALA A 203 -4.47 -14.35 25.34
C ALA A 203 -3.34 -15.27 24.82
N GLY A 204 -2.11 -15.05 25.27
CA GLY A 204 -0.93 -15.80 24.83
C GLY A 204 0.09 -16.02 25.96
N GLN A 205 0.98 -17.01 25.80
CA GLN A 205 2.07 -17.37 26.70
C GLN A 205 3.34 -17.86 25.98
N ARG A 206 3.44 -17.88 24.64
CA ARG A 206 4.63 -18.37 23.91
C ARG A 206 4.81 -17.58 22.62
N SER A 207 5.90 -16.85 22.45
CA SER A 207 5.96 -15.86 21.37
C SER A 207 7.20 -15.97 20.51
N THR A 208 6.97 -15.77 19.22
CA THR A 208 8.03 -15.47 18.27
C THR A 208 8.03 -13.96 18.03
N TRP A 209 9.21 -13.36 18.05
CA TRP A 209 9.39 -11.92 17.98
C TRP A 209 9.82 -11.47 16.60
N PHE A 210 9.24 -10.37 16.16
CA PHE A 210 9.62 -9.64 14.97
C PHE A 210 9.87 -8.18 15.32
N LYS A 211 10.62 -7.49 14.47
CA LYS A 211 10.87 -6.06 14.57
C LYS A 211 10.88 -5.43 13.19
N PHE A 212 10.52 -4.16 13.13
CA PHE A 212 10.80 -3.30 11.99
C PHE A 212 10.97 -1.87 12.49
N THR A 213 11.62 -1.03 11.69
CA THR A 213 11.66 0.42 11.91
C THR A 213 10.95 1.07 10.74
N ASN A 214 10.00 1.99 11.00
CA ASN A 214 9.52 2.81 9.89
C ASN A 214 10.64 3.77 9.49
N ASN A 215 11.29 3.50 8.36
CA ASN A 215 12.40 4.28 7.83
C ASN A 215 11.97 5.31 6.77
N GLU A 216 10.68 5.40 6.44
CA GLU A 216 10.17 6.47 5.58
C GLU A 216 10.18 7.81 6.35
N ALA A 217 10.13 8.93 5.63
CA ALA A 217 10.14 10.27 6.21
C ALA A 217 8.84 10.67 6.96
N TYR A 218 7.83 9.79 6.93
CA TYR A 218 6.47 10.03 7.39
C TYR A 218 5.89 8.79 8.07
N ASP A 219 4.80 8.98 8.81
CA ASP A 219 4.10 7.89 9.50
C ASP A 219 3.37 6.98 8.50
N ILE A 220 3.27 5.68 8.79
CA ILE A 220 2.61 4.72 7.89
C ILE A 220 1.68 3.80 8.67
N SER A 221 0.50 3.53 8.12
CA SER A 221 -0.42 2.52 8.66
C SER A 221 0.00 1.10 8.24
N TYR A 222 0.33 0.26 9.22
CA TYR A 222 0.61 -1.17 9.00
C TYR A 222 -0.57 -2.01 9.47
N THR A 223 -1.09 -2.85 8.58
CA THR A 223 -1.92 -4.01 8.95
C THR A 223 -1.00 -5.21 9.14
N PHE A 224 -1.11 -5.93 10.25
CA PHE A 224 -0.50 -7.25 10.44
C PHE A 224 -1.58 -8.32 10.62
N THR A 225 -1.45 -9.46 9.94
CA THR A 225 -2.44 -10.54 9.95
C THR A 225 -1.75 -11.90 10.07
N THR A 226 -2.20 -12.77 10.97
CA THR A 226 -1.78 -14.19 11.02
C THR A 226 -2.66 -15.03 10.11
N SER A 227 -2.15 -16.19 9.69
CA SER A 227 -2.90 -17.12 8.85
C SER A 227 -2.35 -18.54 8.98
N ALA A 228 -3.17 -19.47 9.46
CA ALA A 228 -2.79 -20.89 9.63
C ALA A 228 -3.75 -21.82 8.88
N SER A 229 -3.24 -22.75 8.07
CA SER A 229 -4.09 -23.69 7.30
C SER A 229 -4.74 -24.79 8.14
N ASP A 230 -4.27 -25.00 9.37
CA ASP A 230 -4.88 -25.89 10.35
C ASP A 230 -5.85 -25.16 11.31
N ASN A 231 -6.16 -23.89 11.04
CA ASN A 231 -6.99 -23.02 11.88
C ASN A 231 -6.52 -22.95 13.35
N SER A 232 -5.20 -22.97 13.56
CA SER A 232 -4.63 -22.72 14.89
C SER A 232 -5.01 -21.32 15.38
N ASP A 233 -5.33 -21.22 16.66
CA ASP A 233 -5.58 -19.95 17.35
C ASP A 233 -4.29 -19.12 17.43
N SER A 234 -4.40 -17.80 17.31
CA SER A 234 -3.23 -16.94 17.12
C SER A 234 -3.44 -15.55 17.71
N VAL A 235 -2.36 -14.96 18.22
CA VAL A 235 -2.37 -13.65 18.87
C VAL A 235 -1.26 -12.80 18.29
N ILE A 236 -1.59 -11.55 17.94
CA ILE A 236 -0.61 -10.53 17.57
C ILE A 236 -0.66 -9.41 18.62
N ALA A 237 0.50 -8.98 19.09
CA ALA A 237 0.64 -7.74 19.84
C ALA A 237 1.83 -6.91 19.34
N VAL A 238 1.60 -5.62 19.19
CA VAL A 238 2.58 -4.63 18.75
C VAL A 238 2.99 -3.78 19.96
N TYR A 239 4.29 -3.56 20.07
CA TYR A 239 4.91 -2.81 21.14
C TYR A 239 5.91 -1.79 20.60
N GLU A 240 6.11 -0.73 21.36
CA GLU A 240 7.27 0.16 21.26
C GLU A 240 8.20 -0.08 22.44
N GLY A 241 9.51 -0.08 22.19
CA GLY A 241 10.54 -0.21 23.22
C GLY A 241 11.70 -1.13 22.85
N SER A 242 12.82 -0.96 23.56
CA SER A 242 14.09 -1.64 23.30
C SER A 242 14.38 -2.84 24.23
N SER A 243 13.53 -3.10 25.23
CA SER A 243 13.67 -4.23 26.16
C SER A 243 12.30 -4.65 26.70
N LEU A 244 12.13 -5.93 27.07
CA LEU A 244 10.90 -6.48 27.65
C LEU A 244 10.37 -5.65 28.84
N ALA A 245 11.26 -5.18 29.72
CA ALA A 245 10.92 -4.39 30.90
C ALA A 245 10.41 -2.97 30.59
N THR A 246 10.56 -2.51 29.35
CA THR A 246 10.19 -1.16 28.89
C THR A 246 9.20 -1.17 27.73
N LEU A 247 8.63 -2.33 27.37
CA LEU A 247 7.68 -2.42 26.27
C LEU A 247 6.36 -1.74 26.62
N THR A 248 5.95 -0.80 25.77
CA THR A 248 4.61 -0.19 25.80
C THR A 248 3.78 -0.78 24.69
N ARG A 249 2.64 -1.40 25.02
CA ARG A 249 1.74 -2.03 24.02
C ARG A 249 1.00 -0.95 23.25
N ILE A 250 1.07 -1.02 21.92
CA ILE A 250 0.38 -0.13 20.98
C ILE A 250 -0.99 -0.69 20.64
N VAL A 251 -1.03 -1.93 20.14
CA VAL A 251 -2.25 -2.65 19.75
C VAL A 251 -2.07 -4.16 19.97
N SER A 252 -3.16 -4.88 20.20
CA SER A 252 -3.15 -6.35 20.29
C SER A 252 -4.51 -6.93 19.93
N ASN A 253 -4.52 -8.10 19.29
CA ASN A 253 -5.75 -8.83 18.95
C ASN A 253 -5.49 -10.35 18.92
N ASP A 254 -6.52 -11.14 19.17
CA ASP A 254 -6.53 -12.61 19.11
C ASP A 254 -7.53 -13.19 18.09
N ASN A 255 -8.47 -12.41 17.54
CA ASN A 255 -9.49 -12.92 16.61
C ASN A 255 -9.87 -11.92 15.52
N TYR A 256 -10.11 -12.41 14.30
CA TYR A 256 -10.48 -11.59 13.14
C TYR A 256 -11.52 -12.31 12.28
N ALA A 257 -12.57 -11.59 11.87
CA ALA A 257 -13.64 -12.08 10.99
C ALA A 257 -14.29 -13.40 11.43
N ALA A 258 -14.43 -13.62 12.75
CA ALA A 258 -14.89 -14.89 13.36
C ALA A 258 -14.03 -16.13 13.01
N THR A 259 -12.76 -15.90 12.65
CA THR A 259 -11.72 -16.93 12.51
C THR A 259 -10.71 -16.84 13.66
N SER A 260 -9.97 -17.92 13.86
CA SER A 260 -8.87 -18.05 14.84
C SER A 260 -7.56 -17.33 14.42
N ASN A 261 -7.64 -16.52 13.35
CA ASN A 261 -6.54 -15.65 12.93
C ASN A 261 -6.67 -14.30 13.66
N ALA A 262 -5.55 -13.70 14.06
CA ALA A 262 -5.50 -12.34 14.56
C ALA A 262 -5.19 -11.34 13.44
N ARG A 263 -5.74 -10.12 13.58
CA ARG A 263 -5.39 -8.96 12.75
C ARG A 263 -5.25 -7.73 13.63
N VAL A 264 -4.18 -6.95 13.46
CA VAL A 264 -4.00 -5.64 14.09
C VAL A 264 -3.70 -4.60 13.02
N ILE A 265 -4.11 -3.35 13.30
CA ILE A 265 -3.79 -2.19 12.46
C ILE A 265 -3.27 -1.10 13.40
N PHE A 266 -2.16 -0.45 13.03
CA PHE A 266 -1.65 0.71 13.76
C PHE A 266 -0.80 1.60 12.86
N ARG A 267 -0.69 2.88 13.23
CA ARG A 267 0.18 3.85 12.58
C ARG A 267 1.57 3.83 13.22
N ALA A 268 2.57 3.43 12.44
CA ALA A 268 3.96 3.35 12.86
C ALA A 268 4.68 4.67 12.56
N ARG A 269 5.15 5.33 13.61
CA ARG A 269 5.81 6.64 13.53
C ARG A 269 7.15 6.61 12.79
N SER A 270 7.44 7.63 11.99
CA SER A 270 8.73 7.78 11.30
C SER A 270 9.91 7.70 12.28
N GLY A 271 10.94 6.93 11.91
CA GLY A 271 12.15 6.67 12.71
C GLY A 271 11.95 5.77 13.93
N VAL A 272 10.73 5.30 14.23
CA VAL A 272 10.46 4.48 15.42
C VAL A 272 10.53 2.97 15.10
N THR A 273 11.24 2.23 15.95
CA THR A 273 11.31 0.77 15.90
C THR A 273 10.18 0.14 16.70
N TYR A 274 9.37 -0.69 16.03
CA TYR A 274 8.30 -1.46 16.63
C TYR A 274 8.69 -2.93 16.80
N ARG A 275 8.04 -3.59 17.76
CA ARG A 275 8.22 -4.99 18.12
C ARG A 275 6.88 -5.70 17.99
N ILE A 276 6.84 -6.82 17.28
CA ILE A 276 5.63 -7.61 17.09
C ILE A 276 5.86 -8.95 17.77
N ALA A 277 5.05 -9.28 18.75
CA ALA A 277 4.96 -10.63 19.29
C ALA A 277 3.85 -11.37 18.56
N VAL A 278 4.15 -12.58 18.09
CA VAL A 278 3.17 -13.51 17.54
C VAL A 278 3.20 -14.80 18.37
N ASP A 279 2.06 -15.12 18.99
CA ASP A 279 1.78 -16.42 19.62
C ASP A 279 0.83 -17.20 18.70
N GLU A 280 1.04 -18.51 18.57
CA GLU A 280 0.14 -19.40 17.86
C GLU A 280 0.02 -20.72 18.62
N GLY A 281 -1.15 -21.37 18.47
CA GLY A 281 -1.42 -22.71 18.97
C GLY A 281 -0.39 -23.75 18.48
N PRO A 282 -0.36 -24.95 19.11
CA PRO A 282 0.67 -25.95 18.88
C PRO A 282 0.75 -26.41 17.41
N ALA A 283 1.98 -26.50 16.89
CA ALA A 283 2.25 -26.88 15.49
C ALA A 283 1.66 -28.26 15.12
N SER A 284 1.01 -28.34 13.95
CA SER A 284 0.74 -29.60 13.25
C SER A 284 1.86 -29.93 12.26
N ASN A 285 1.94 -31.19 11.81
CA ASN A 285 2.98 -31.66 10.89
C ASN A 285 2.65 -31.46 9.40
N THR A 286 1.47 -30.93 9.09
CA THR A 286 1.01 -30.63 7.72
C THR A 286 0.54 -29.18 7.54
N GLY A 287 0.30 -28.45 8.64
CA GLY A 287 -0.16 -27.06 8.61
C GLY A 287 0.99 -26.08 8.45
N ASN A 288 0.84 -25.16 7.50
CA ASN A 288 1.65 -23.96 7.38
C ASN A 288 0.98 -22.78 8.08
N SER A 289 1.77 -21.91 8.71
CA SER A 289 1.28 -20.65 9.26
C SER A 289 2.23 -19.49 8.94
N TYR A 290 1.68 -18.28 8.91
CA TYR A 290 2.36 -17.09 8.40
C TYR A 290 1.89 -15.81 9.09
N LEU A 291 2.81 -14.88 9.28
CA LEU A 291 2.53 -13.46 9.51
C LEU A 291 2.65 -12.73 8.15
N SER A 292 1.58 -12.08 7.71
CA SER A 292 1.61 -11.10 6.62
C SER A 292 1.51 -9.68 7.18
N TRP A 293 2.04 -8.73 6.43
CA TRP A 293 1.85 -7.31 6.68
C TRP A 293 1.56 -6.55 5.40
N ASP A 294 0.57 -5.67 5.48
CA ASP A 294 0.14 -4.81 4.41
C ASP A 294 0.44 -3.37 4.80
N ILE A 295 1.22 -2.69 3.95
CA ILE A 295 1.69 -1.33 4.19
C ILE A 295 0.73 -0.35 3.52
N THR A 296 -0.12 0.25 4.33
CA THR A 296 -1.04 1.30 3.90
C THR A 296 -0.32 2.63 3.98
N ARG A 297 0.25 3.06 2.85
CA ARG A 297 0.66 4.46 2.65
C ARG A 297 -0.58 5.31 2.39
N THR A 298 -1.41 5.51 3.42
CA THR A 298 -2.45 6.54 3.42
C THR A 298 -1.75 7.89 3.40
N ARG A 299 -1.61 8.45 2.20
CA ARG A 299 -1.62 9.90 2.05
C ARG A 299 -3.04 10.36 2.41
N PRO A 300 -3.19 11.38 3.26
CA PRO A 300 -4.47 11.82 3.77
C PRO A 300 -5.32 12.35 2.62
N TYR A 301 -6.59 11.97 2.61
CA TYR A 301 -7.50 12.39 1.56
C TYR A 301 -7.99 13.82 1.84
N THR A 302 -7.36 14.81 1.22
CA THR A 302 -7.67 16.23 1.41
C THR A 302 -8.86 16.71 0.55
N GLY A 303 -9.76 15.81 0.13
CA GLY A 303 -10.86 16.10 -0.80
C GLY A 303 -10.43 16.46 -2.23
N PHE A 304 -9.12 16.53 -2.48
CA PHE A 304 -8.46 16.88 -3.74
C PHE A 304 -7.28 15.93 -3.91
N GLY A 305 -7.35 15.03 -4.90
CA GLY A 305 -6.59 13.77 -4.93
C GLY A 305 -5.11 13.85 -4.53
N ILE A 306 -4.73 13.03 -3.54
CA ILE A 306 -3.34 12.76 -3.16
C ILE A 306 -3.14 11.23 -3.00
N ARG A 307 -2.48 10.57 -3.96
CA ARG A 307 -1.91 9.21 -3.79
C ARG A 307 -0.58 9.11 -4.55
N ASP A 308 0.31 8.23 -4.08
CA ASP A 308 1.64 8.08 -4.67
C ASP A 308 1.66 7.28 -5.98
N GLU A 309 2.68 7.52 -6.81
CA GLU A 309 2.94 6.79 -8.05
C GLU A 309 3.63 5.42 -7.79
N SER A 310 4.21 5.20 -6.60
CA SER A 310 5.07 4.02 -6.35
C SER A 310 4.36 2.76 -5.84
N SER A 311 3.15 2.87 -5.26
CA SER A 311 2.42 1.72 -4.69
C SER A 311 1.42 1.13 -5.70
N ARG A 312 1.71 -0.09 -6.18
CA ARG A 312 0.90 -0.81 -7.19
C ARG A 312 -0.20 -1.72 -6.64
N GLU A 313 -0.39 -1.80 -5.32
CA GLU A 313 -1.47 -2.59 -4.73
C GLU A 313 -2.43 -1.71 -3.92
N VAL A 314 -3.71 -2.02 -4.07
CA VAL A 314 -4.84 -1.15 -3.79
C VAL A 314 -5.43 -1.52 -2.43
N LEU A 315 -5.44 -0.55 -1.51
CA LEU A 315 -6.57 -0.43 -0.59
C LEU A 315 -7.58 0.49 -1.25
N ASP A 316 -8.80 -0.03 -1.41
CA ASP A 316 -9.97 0.72 -1.88
C ASP A 316 -9.98 2.08 -1.20
N ILE A 317 -10.12 3.13 -2.00
CA ILE A 317 -10.57 4.40 -1.48
C ILE A 317 -12.08 4.33 -1.68
N ASP A 318 -12.81 4.02 -0.60
CA ASP A 318 -14.27 3.96 -0.70
C ASP A 318 -14.78 5.27 -1.34
N ALA A 319 -15.70 5.13 -2.28
CA ALA A 319 -16.32 6.25 -2.99
C ALA A 319 -16.72 7.36 -2.01
N ALA A 320 -16.56 8.62 -2.41
CA ALA A 320 -16.91 9.76 -1.57
C ALA A 320 -18.39 9.73 -1.18
N ASP A 321 -18.68 9.77 0.12
CA ASP A 321 -20.05 9.81 0.62
C ASP A 321 -20.73 11.11 0.18
N ILE A 322 -21.95 11.00 -0.33
CA ILE A 322 -22.76 12.17 -0.69
C ILE A 322 -23.15 12.88 0.61
N SER A 323 -22.46 13.99 0.91
CA SER A 323 -22.42 14.57 2.25
C SER A 323 -22.87 16.03 2.28
N VAL A 324 -23.57 16.41 3.35
CA VAL A 324 -24.00 17.78 3.62
C VAL A 324 -23.83 18.16 5.08
N PHE A 325 -23.48 19.42 5.32
CA PHE A 325 -23.53 20.06 6.62
C PHE A 325 -24.69 21.06 6.66
N ARG A 326 -25.54 20.99 7.69
CA ARG A 326 -26.69 21.88 7.84
C ARG A 326 -26.33 23.11 8.70
N PRO A 327 -26.09 24.30 8.10
CA PRO A 327 -25.60 25.48 8.84
C PRO A 327 -26.64 26.06 9.81
N SER A 328 -27.93 25.70 9.65
CA SER A 328 -29.02 26.12 10.52
C SER A 328 -29.08 25.38 11.87
N ASN A 329 -28.40 24.23 12.02
CA ASN A 329 -28.36 23.48 13.29
C ASN A 329 -27.04 22.75 13.62
N GLY A 330 -26.07 22.72 12.71
CA GLY A 330 -24.75 22.11 12.96
C GLY A 330 -24.70 20.58 12.80
N VAL A 331 -25.67 19.98 12.11
CA VAL A 331 -25.71 18.52 11.88
C VAL A 331 -25.13 18.15 10.53
N TRP A 332 -24.28 17.13 10.52
CA TRP A 332 -23.79 16.46 9.32
C TRP A 332 -24.77 15.36 8.91
N TYR A 333 -25.02 15.22 7.62
CA TYR A 333 -25.79 14.12 7.03
C TYR A 333 -25.05 13.57 5.83
N TRP A 334 -25.08 12.26 5.64
CA TRP A 334 -24.45 11.63 4.48
C TRP A 334 -25.23 10.40 3.99
N LEU A 335 -24.96 10.04 2.74
CA LEU A 335 -25.27 8.72 2.19
C LEU A 335 -23.94 8.01 1.94
N ASP A 336 -23.71 6.94 2.70
CA ASP A 336 -22.55 6.05 2.55
C ASP A 336 -22.52 5.49 1.11
N ALA A 337 -21.40 5.65 0.41
CA ALA A 337 -21.34 5.31 -1.01
C ALA A 337 -21.28 3.79 -1.27
N GLY A 338 -20.68 3.00 -0.37
CA GLY A 338 -20.56 1.55 -0.49
C GLY A 338 -21.83 0.79 -0.09
N THR A 339 -22.52 1.26 0.95
CA THR A 339 -23.71 0.61 1.53
C THR A 339 -25.03 1.29 1.15
N ASN A 340 -24.99 2.52 0.62
CA ASN A 340 -26.16 3.40 0.41
C ASN A 340 -26.98 3.63 1.70
N THR A 341 -26.35 3.53 2.88
CA THR A 341 -27.00 3.81 4.16
C THR A 341 -27.00 5.29 4.50
N PHE A 342 -28.03 5.74 5.24
CA PHE A 342 -28.15 7.12 5.70
C PHE A 342 -27.48 7.29 7.06
N GLY A 343 -26.55 8.24 7.15
CA GLY A 343 -25.92 8.65 8.39
C GLY A 343 -26.25 10.09 8.78
N ALA A 344 -26.24 10.36 10.08
CA ALA A 344 -26.38 11.71 10.64
C ALA A 344 -25.60 11.85 11.96
N ALA A 345 -24.90 12.98 12.15
CA ALA A 345 -24.15 13.28 13.37
C ALA A 345 -24.24 14.76 13.74
N GLN A 346 -24.64 15.05 14.98
CA GLN A 346 -24.55 16.40 15.54
C GLN A 346 -23.09 16.69 15.93
N PHE A 347 -22.32 17.26 15.00
CA PHE A 347 -20.95 17.71 15.27
C PHE A 347 -20.72 19.11 14.72
N GLY A 348 -21.25 20.09 15.45
CA GLY A 348 -21.27 21.49 15.09
C GLY A 348 -22.44 22.22 15.75
N ALA A 349 -22.52 23.52 15.49
CA ALA A 349 -23.57 24.42 15.91
C ALA A 349 -24.03 25.31 14.73
N ALA A 350 -25.13 26.04 14.92
CA ALA A 350 -25.62 26.97 13.91
C ALA A 350 -24.60 28.10 13.64
N GLY A 351 -24.25 28.30 12.37
CA GLY A 351 -23.25 29.29 11.94
C GLY A 351 -21.79 28.84 12.00
N ASP A 352 -21.49 27.59 12.37
CA ASP A 352 -20.16 27.00 12.17
C ASP A 352 -19.87 26.76 10.68
N MET A 353 -18.59 26.70 10.30
CA MET A 353 -18.13 26.41 8.94
C MET A 353 -17.60 24.96 8.85
N PRO A 354 -18.10 24.12 7.92
CA PRO A 354 -17.58 22.75 7.73
C PRO A 354 -16.20 22.77 7.07
N VAL A 355 -15.28 21.96 7.59
CA VAL A 355 -13.85 21.89 7.19
C VAL A 355 -13.28 20.46 7.36
N PRO A 356 -13.89 19.43 6.76
CA PRO A 356 -13.45 18.04 6.96
C PRO A 356 -12.02 17.82 6.42
N GLY A 357 -11.39 16.77 6.91
CA GLY A 357 -10.05 16.33 6.51
C GLY A 357 -9.57 15.21 7.42
N ASP A 358 -8.55 14.47 7.01
CA ASP A 358 -7.99 13.34 7.74
C ASP A 358 -6.97 13.82 8.80
N PHE A 359 -7.42 14.36 9.95
CA PHE A 359 -6.53 14.96 10.96
C PHE A 359 -5.89 13.90 11.87
N ASP A 360 -6.52 12.73 12.04
CA ASP A 360 -5.95 11.62 12.82
C ASP A 360 -5.01 10.70 12.01
N GLY A 361 -5.10 10.74 10.67
CA GLY A 361 -4.27 9.95 9.77
C GLY A 361 -4.76 8.52 9.54
N ASP A 362 -6.04 8.22 9.78
CA ASP A 362 -6.60 6.89 9.52
C ASP A 362 -6.92 6.64 8.03
N GLY A 363 -6.83 7.67 7.18
CA GLY A 363 -7.14 7.62 5.76
C GLY A 363 -8.54 8.08 5.40
N ARG A 364 -9.33 8.57 6.37
CA ARG A 364 -10.73 8.97 6.21
C ARG A 364 -10.93 10.43 6.59
N SER A 365 -11.95 11.06 6.03
CA SER A 365 -12.28 12.44 6.37
C SER A 365 -12.98 12.54 7.74
N ASP A 366 -12.34 13.20 8.70
CA ASP A 366 -12.94 13.57 9.97
C ASP A 366 -14.06 14.60 9.80
N ARG A 367 -15.02 14.54 10.73
CA ARG A 367 -16.00 15.62 10.87
C ARG A 367 -15.34 16.78 11.61
N ALA A 368 -15.13 17.89 10.93
CA ALA A 368 -14.47 19.06 11.51
C ALA A 368 -15.19 20.38 11.16
N VAL A 369 -15.25 21.30 12.13
CA VAL A 369 -15.91 22.60 11.99
C VAL A 369 -15.10 23.75 12.58
N VAL A 370 -15.17 24.93 11.97
CA VAL A 370 -14.62 26.19 12.53
C VAL A 370 -15.76 27.03 13.10
N ARG A 371 -15.61 27.42 14.37
CA ARG A 371 -16.52 28.33 15.08
C ARG A 371 -15.85 29.67 15.35
N ASN A 372 -16.50 30.76 14.95
CA ASN A 372 -16.06 32.10 15.31
C ASN A 372 -16.56 32.47 16.71
N VAL A 373 -15.62 32.66 17.65
CA VAL A 373 -15.89 33.07 19.03
C VAL A 373 -15.24 34.42 19.27
N ASN A 374 -16.06 35.48 19.28
CA ASN A 374 -15.62 36.87 19.53
C ASN A 374 -14.44 37.34 18.66
N GLY A 375 -14.36 36.89 17.40
CA GLY A 375 -13.31 37.27 16.46
C GLY A 375 -12.14 36.30 16.36
N SER A 376 -12.07 35.28 17.23
CA SER A 376 -11.11 34.18 17.12
C SER A 376 -11.79 32.94 16.53
N TYR A 377 -11.05 32.16 15.73
CA TYR A 377 -11.55 30.88 15.23
C TYR A 377 -11.13 29.73 16.14
N ILE A 378 -12.11 28.90 16.50
CA ILE A 378 -11.92 27.63 17.23
C ILE A 378 -12.30 26.50 16.29
N TRP A 379 -11.32 25.68 15.95
CA TRP A 379 -11.48 24.45 15.19
C TRP A 379 -11.90 23.34 16.16
N TRP A 380 -12.94 22.59 15.78
CA TRP A 380 -13.40 21.40 16.48
C TRP A 380 -13.27 20.24 15.52
N LEU A 381 -12.48 19.23 15.89
CA LEU A 381 -12.22 18.03 15.11
C LEU A 381 -12.86 16.84 15.82
N ASN A 382 -13.48 15.93 15.07
CA ASN A 382 -13.97 14.65 15.57
C ASN A 382 -13.41 13.52 14.72
N HIS A 383 -12.38 12.90 15.27
CA HIS A 383 -11.60 11.81 14.67
C HIS A 383 -12.51 10.64 14.31
N SER A 384 -12.42 10.17 13.08
CA SER A 384 -13.29 9.11 12.57
C SER A 384 -12.90 7.73 13.12
N PHE A 385 -11.62 7.53 13.47
CA PHE A 385 -11.10 6.29 14.03
C PHE A 385 -11.66 5.95 15.43
N ASP A 386 -11.58 6.91 16.38
CA ASP A 386 -11.92 6.67 17.80
C ASP A 386 -13.04 7.55 18.36
N ASN A 387 -13.61 8.45 17.54
CA ASN A 387 -14.58 9.47 17.93
C ASN A 387 -14.10 10.42 19.05
N SER A 388 -12.78 10.54 19.26
CA SER A 388 -12.21 11.58 20.11
C SER A 388 -12.52 12.97 19.53
N VAL A 389 -12.47 13.99 20.39
CA VAL A 389 -12.78 15.38 20.02
C VAL A 389 -11.67 16.30 20.47
N ILE A 390 -11.12 17.05 19.52
CA ILE A 390 -10.04 18.02 19.74
C ILE A 390 -10.56 19.42 19.45
N ALA A 391 -10.15 20.40 20.25
CA ALA A 391 -10.46 21.81 20.05
C ALA A 391 -9.18 22.66 20.02
N ILE A 392 -8.94 23.37 18.90
CA ILE A 392 -7.72 24.16 18.66
C ILE A 392 -8.12 25.59 18.28
N GLN A 393 -7.52 26.59 18.93
CA GLN A 393 -7.70 27.99 18.53
C GLN A 393 -6.69 28.36 17.44
N TRP A 394 -7.17 28.58 16.22
CA TRP A 394 -6.32 28.94 15.08
C TRP A 394 -7.04 29.82 14.05
N GLY A 395 -6.42 30.95 13.71
CA GLY A 395 -7.00 31.95 12.79
C GLY A 395 -7.92 32.97 13.46
N ILE A 396 -8.30 33.99 12.68
CA ILE A 396 -9.13 35.12 13.11
C ILE A 396 -10.30 35.37 12.14
N ASN A 397 -11.28 36.14 12.60
CA ASN A 397 -12.44 36.52 11.80
C ASN A 397 -12.06 37.17 10.45
N GLY A 398 -12.57 36.58 9.37
CA GLY A 398 -12.29 36.98 7.99
C GLY A 398 -11.21 36.14 7.29
N ASP A 399 -10.49 35.30 8.03
CA ASP A 399 -9.67 34.25 7.44
C ASP A 399 -10.56 33.19 6.75
N LYS A 400 -10.04 32.54 5.70
CA LYS A 400 -10.64 31.40 5.02
C LYS A 400 -9.91 30.12 5.46
N PRO A 401 -10.60 29.11 6.02
CA PRO A 401 -10.01 27.80 6.28
C PRO A 401 -9.44 27.15 5.01
N VAL A 402 -8.29 26.50 5.14
CA VAL A 402 -7.62 25.70 4.10
C VAL A 402 -7.03 24.48 4.79
N VAL A 403 -7.60 23.31 4.54
CA VAL A 403 -7.22 22.05 5.20
C VAL A 403 -6.45 21.22 4.19
N GLY A 404 -5.28 20.70 4.58
CA GLY A 404 -4.43 19.92 3.70
C GLY A 404 -3.17 19.46 4.40
N ASP A 405 -2.55 18.39 3.88
CA ASP A 405 -1.24 17.91 4.34
C ASP A 405 -0.15 18.75 3.65
N TYR A 406 0.41 19.73 4.35
CA TYR A 406 1.44 20.63 3.79
C TYR A 406 2.87 20.21 4.18
N ASP A 407 3.05 19.17 5.01
CA ASP A 407 4.35 18.75 5.51
C ASP A 407 4.70 17.26 5.29
N PHE A 408 3.80 16.52 4.63
CA PHE A 408 3.86 15.10 4.28
C PHE A 408 3.79 14.13 5.46
N ASP A 409 3.40 14.55 6.67
CA ASP A 409 3.37 13.62 7.80
C ASP A 409 2.28 12.53 7.67
N GLY A 410 1.35 12.75 6.75
CA GLY A 410 0.23 11.89 6.41
C GLY A 410 -1.05 12.21 7.19
N ARG A 411 -1.23 13.43 7.68
CA ARG A 411 -2.44 14.00 8.30
C ARG A 411 -2.77 15.34 7.64
N ALA A 412 -4.02 15.77 7.77
CA ALA A 412 -4.44 17.10 7.40
C ALA A 412 -3.99 18.15 8.44
N ASP A 413 -3.31 19.20 8.00
CA ASP A 413 -2.96 20.35 8.83
C ASP A 413 -4.11 21.33 8.97
N ILE A 414 -4.08 22.10 10.06
CA ILE A 414 -4.98 23.23 10.27
C ILE A 414 -4.39 24.48 9.60
N GLY A 415 -4.92 24.85 8.43
CA GLY A 415 -4.52 26.05 7.70
C GLY A 415 -5.59 27.13 7.63
N VAL A 416 -5.14 28.39 7.55
CA VAL A 416 -5.97 29.53 7.17
C VAL A 416 -5.29 30.45 6.15
N PHE A 417 -6.02 30.88 5.12
CA PHE A 417 -5.64 31.96 4.22
C PHE A 417 -6.30 33.28 4.67
N ARG A 418 -5.49 34.32 4.92
CA ARG A 418 -5.94 35.66 5.31
C ARG A 418 -6.07 36.56 4.09
N PRO A 419 -7.30 36.87 3.60
CA PRO A 419 -7.46 37.62 2.35
C PRO A 419 -6.96 39.07 2.43
N SER A 420 -7.00 39.70 3.61
CA SER A 420 -6.57 41.09 3.78
C SER A 420 -5.10 41.33 3.49
N SER A 421 -4.25 40.30 3.66
CA SER A 421 -2.82 40.34 3.36
C SER A 421 -2.42 39.42 2.21
N GLY A 422 -3.15 38.33 1.95
CA GLY A 422 -2.74 37.27 1.03
C GLY A 422 -1.79 36.26 1.67
N THR A 423 -1.87 36.07 2.99
CA THR A 423 -0.95 35.22 3.76
C THR A 423 -1.62 33.93 4.20
N TRP A 424 -0.93 32.80 4.03
CA TRP A 424 -1.27 31.50 4.56
C TRP A 424 -0.63 31.32 5.94
N TYR A 425 -1.38 30.78 6.90
CA TYR A 425 -0.91 30.39 8.22
C TYR A 425 -1.35 28.96 8.49
N ILE A 426 -0.40 28.04 8.41
CA ILE A 426 -0.60 26.60 8.56
C ILE A 426 0.04 26.17 9.87
N LEU A 427 -0.71 25.44 10.69
CA LEU A 427 -0.22 24.76 11.88
C LEU A 427 0.05 23.31 11.51
N ARG A 428 1.33 22.96 11.40
CA ARG A 428 1.78 21.62 11.03
C ARG A 428 1.38 20.59 12.08
N SER A 429 0.84 19.48 11.61
CA SER A 429 0.37 18.36 12.43
C SER A 429 1.52 17.52 12.98
N SER A 430 2.63 17.38 12.23
CA SER A 430 3.82 16.62 12.65
C SER A 430 4.52 17.17 13.91
N ASP A 431 4.66 18.49 14.00
CA ASP A 431 5.54 19.15 14.97
C ASP A 431 4.95 20.41 15.64
N GLY A 432 3.71 20.77 15.30
CA GLY A 432 3.02 21.93 15.84
C GLY A 432 3.64 23.28 15.44
N GLN A 433 4.54 23.33 14.46
CA GLN A 433 5.16 24.58 14.04
C GLN A 433 4.26 25.38 13.09
N LEU A 434 4.42 26.71 13.15
CA LEU A 434 3.77 27.64 12.23
C LEU A 434 4.55 27.74 10.92
N LEU A 435 3.90 27.38 9.81
CA LEU A 435 4.27 27.82 8.46
C LEU A 435 3.46 29.08 8.11
N ALA A 436 4.12 30.23 8.03
CA ALA A 436 3.53 31.49 7.59
C ALA A 436 4.09 31.89 6.22
N LYS A 437 3.27 31.85 5.16
CA LYS A 437 3.71 32.09 3.77
C LYS A 437 2.86 33.16 3.09
N GLN A 438 3.50 34.24 2.63
CA GLN A 438 2.83 35.28 1.86
C GLN A 438 2.69 34.85 0.40
N PHE A 439 1.50 34.37 0.01
CA PHE A 439 1.26 33.88 -1.34
C PHE A 439 -0.17 34.19 -1.81
N GLY A 440 -0.28 35.16 -2.72
CA GLY A 440 -1.55 35.72 -3.19
C GLY A 440 -1.81 37.15 -2.71
N THR A 441 -3.01 37.65 -2.99
CA THR A 441 -3.43 39.04 -2.77
C THR A 441 -4.92 39.11 -2.37
N ASN A 442 -5.38 40.29 -1.94
CA ASN A 442 -6.79 40.49 -1.60
C ASN A 442 -7.70 40.30 -2.82
N GLY A 443 -8.76 39.50 -2.65
CA GLY A 443 -9.67 39.09 -3.72
C GLY A 443 -9.34 37.74 -4.36
N ASP A 444 -8.16 37.18 -4.11
CA ASP A 444 -7.82 35.84 -4.57
C ASP A 444 -8.59 34.76 -3.77
N ILE A 445 -8.84 33.63 -4.43
CA ILE A 445 -9.42 32.43 -3.84
C ILE A 445 -8.25 31.48 -3.52
N PRO A 446 -8.07 31.04 -2.26
CA PRO A 446 -7.09 30.01 -1.94
C PRO A 446 -7.54 28.68 -2.54
N VAL A 447 -6.59 27.93 -3.07
CA VAL A 447 -6.79 26.63 -3.69
C VAL A 447 -5.68 25.68 -3.23
N ILE A 448 -6.02 24.41 -3.10
CA ILE A 448 -5.15 23.33 -2.60
C ILE A 448 -5.18 22.16 -3.59
N GLY A 449 -4.11 21.36 -3.61
CA GLY A 449 -3.98 20.16 -4.46
C GLY A 449 -2.52 19.84 -4.78
N ASP A 450 -2.23 18.62 -5.24
CA ASP A 450 -0.89 18.16 -5.68
C ASP A 450 -0.69 18.47 -7.18
N PHE A 451 -0.28 19.69 -7.55
CA PHE A 451 -0.16 20.08 -8.96
C PHE A 451 1.22 19.72 -9.54
N PRO A 452 1.34 19.26 -10.80
CA PRO A 452 2.62 18.79 -11.36
C PRO A 452 3.81 19.75 -11.17
N GLY A 453 4.95 19.19 -10.70
CA GLY A 453 6.24 19.89 -10.60
C GLY A 453 6.44 20.77 -9.35
N THR A 454 5.64 20.59 -8.30
CA THR A 454 5.94 21.06 -6.93
C THR A 454 6.73 20.02 -6.14
N THR A 455 7.08 20.39 -4.91
CA THR A 455 7.80 19.55 -3.94
C THR A 455 6.98 19.22 -2.70
N ASP A 456 5.71 19.64 -2.65
CA ASP A 456 4.87 19.71 -1.44
C ASP A 456 3.64 18.78 -1.63
N ALA A 457 3.08 18.18 -0.56
CA ALA A 457 2.01 17.17 -0.69
C ALA A 457 0.67 17.80 -1.08
N THR A 458 0.34 18.88 -0.38
CA THR A 458 -0.69 19.83 -0.74
C THR A 458 -0.03 21.15 -1.11
N ASP A 459 -0.17 21.58 -2.35
CA ASP A 459 0.40 22.85 -2.78
C ASP A 459 -0.40 24.05 -2.26
N ILE A 460 0.34 25.14 -2.04
CA ILE A 460 -0.23 26.46 -1.90
C ILE A 460 -0.48 27.05 -3.30
N ALA A 461 -1.75 27.20 -3.66
CA ALA A 461 -2.16 27.84 -4.91
C ALA A 461 -3.23 28.93 -4.67
N VAL A 462 -3.32 29.91 -5.58
CA VAL A 462 -4.42 30.88 -5.58
C VAL A 462 -4.99 31.07 -6.97
N PHE A 463 -6.31 31.10 -7.08
CA PHE A 463 -7.03 31.51 -8.28
C PHE A 463 -7.48 32.98 -8.15
N ARG A 464 -7.18 33.80 -9.16
CA ARG A 464 -7.57 35.21 -9.21
C ARG A 464 -8.84 35.43 -10.04
N PRO A 465 -10.02 35.68 -9.44
CA PRO A 465 -11.29 35.74 -10.18
C PRO A 465 -11.47 37.01 -11.02
N SER A 466 -10.63 38.03 -10.85
CA SER A 466 -10.69 39.27 -11.63
C SER A 466 -10.20 39.10 -13.07
N ASN A 467 -9.33 38.12 -13.32
CA ASN A 467 -8.75 37.85 -14.64
C ASN A 467 -8.68 36.37 -15.04
N GLY A 468 -8.90 35.42 -14.12
CA GLY A 468 -8.83 33.98 -14.40
C GLY A 468 -7.41 33.39 -14.36
N THR A 469 -6.45 34.06 -13.72
CA THR A 469 -5.09 33.52 -13.56
C THR A 469 -4.98 32.65 -12.31
N TRP A 470 -4.37 31.47 -12.46
CA TRP A 470 -3.88 30.63 -11.37
C TRP A 470 -2.44 30.98 -11.05
N TYR A 471 -2.11 31.06 -9.78
CA TYR A 471 -0.73 31.15 -9.30
C TYR A 471 -0.45 29.95 -8.42
N LEU A 472 0.60 29.20 -8.74
CA LEU A 472 1.01 28.01 -8.02
C LEU A 472 2.40 28.27 -7.43
N ASP A 473 2.52 28.04 -6.13
CA ASP A 473 3.80 28.11 -5.44
C ASP A 473 4.63 26.89 -5.82
N LYS A 474 5.87 27.08 -6.30
CA LYS A 474 6.80 26.01 -6.67
C LYS A 474 8.05 26.08 -5.77
N GLY A 475 7.86 26.49 -4.51
CA GLY A 475 8.88 26.63 -3.47
C GLY A 475 9.82 27.82 -3.71
N ASN A 476 10.72 27.67 -4.69
CA ASN A 476 11.71 28.68 -5.09
C ASN A 476 11.27 29.56 -6.27
N SER A 477 10.10 29.29 -6.85
CA SER A 477 9.55 30.04 -7.99
C SER A 477 8.02 30.03 -7.96
N VAL A 478 7.40 30.78 -8.87
CA VAL A 478 5.93 30.86 -9.00
C VAL A 478 5.55 30.53 -10.43
N SER A 479 4.65 29.56 -10.60
CA SER A 479 3.99 29.33 -11.89
C SER A 479 2.75 30.22 -11.99
N ALA A 480 2.54 30.84 -13.15
CA ALA A 480 1.36 31.68 -13.42
C ALA A 480 0.68 31.19 -14.70
N ILE A 481 -0.52 30.62 -14.54
CA ILE A 481 -1.25 29.92 -15.61
C ILE A 481 -2.58 30.64 -15.84
N GLN A 482 -2.74 31.24 -17.02
CA GLN A 482 -3.96 31.94 -17.39
C GLN A 482 -5.01 30.93 -17.88
N PHE A 483 -5.88 30.46 -16.97
CA PHE A 483 -6.90 29.46 -17.29
C PHE A 483 -8.23 29.73 -16.56
N GLY A 484 -9.19 30.24 -17.33
CA GLY A 484 -10.49 30.69 -16.83
C GLY A 484 -10.78 32.14 -17.20
N LEU A 485 -11.98 32.59 -16.86
CA LEU A 485 -12.50 33.94 -17.08
C LEU A 485 -13.06 34.52 -15.78
N SER A 486 -13.37 35.82 -15.79
CA SER A 486 -14.03 36.44 -14.65
C SER A 486 -15.42 35.85 -14.42
N GLY A 487 -15.69 35.42 -13.19
CA GLY A 487 -16.92 34.73 -12.79
C GLY A 487 -16.86 33.20 -12.85
N ASP A 488 -15.78 32.62 -13.38
CA ASP A 488 -15.52 31.18 -13.23
C ASP A 488 -15.09 30.85 -11.78
N LYS A 489 -15.35 29.61 -11.34
CA LYS A 489 -14.96 29.07 -10.03
C LYS A 489 -13.88 28.00 -10.21
N PRO A 490 -12.81 27.98 -9.38
CA PRO A 490 -11.84 26.89 -9.40
C PRO A 490 -12.49 25.60 -8.88
N VAL A 491 -12.19 24.47 -9.53
CA VAL A 491 -12.72 23.12 -9.24
C VAL A 491 -11.62 22.09 -9.47
N VAL A 492 -10.64 22.06 -8.57
CA VAL A 492 -9.51 21.12 -8.63
C VAL A 492 -10.00 19.68 -8.49
N GLY A 493 -9.29 18.74 -9.09
CA GLY A 493 -9.54 17.29 -9.06
C GLY A 493 -8.52 16.60 -9.96
N ASP A 494 -8.44 15.27 -9.91
CA ASP A 494 -7.68 14.47 -10.88
C ASP A 494 -8.64 14.04 -12.00
N TYR A 495 -8.62 14.69 -13.17
CA TYR A 495 -9.54 14.41 -14.28
C TYR A 495 -8.89 13.61 -15.44
N ASP A 496 -7.65 13.12 -15.30
CA ASP A 496 -7.06 12.14 -16.24
C ASP A 496 -6.45 10.87 -15.61
N GLY A 497 -6.68 10.65 -14.31
CA GLY A 497 -6.36 9.43 -13.58
C GLY A 497 -4.86 9.28 -13.31
N ASP A 498 -4.13 10.39 -13.22
CA ASP A 498 -2.68 10.41 -12.99
C ASP A 498 -2.31 10.69 -11.53
N ARG A 499 -3.32 10.91 -10.67
CA ARG A 499 -3.22 11.20 -9.23
C ARG A 499 -2.60 12.55 -8.91
N LYS A 500 -2.53 13.46 -9.89
CA LYS A 500 -2.22 14.88 -9.69
C LYS A 500 -3.47 15.74 -9.82
N SER A 501 -3.40 16.89 -9.19
CA SER A 501 -4.44 17.91 -9.24
C SER A 501 -4.37 18.69 -10.55
N ASP A 502 -5.44 18.63 -11.32
CA ASP A 502 -5.64 19.40 -12.54
C ASP A 502 -6.08 20.83 -12.25
N ILE A 503 -5.73 21.71 -13.20
CA ILE A 503 -6.21 23.08 -13.21
C ILE A 503 -7.54 23.11 -13.96
N ALA A 504 -8.65 23.14 -13.22
CA ALA A 504 -10.00 23.18 -13.80
C ALA A 504 -10.90 24.26 -13.20
N VAL A 505 -11.83 24.75 -14.03
CA VAL A 505 -12.80 25.79 -13.70
C VAL A 505 -14.23 25.41 -14.11
N PHE A 506 -15.19 25.69 -13.24
CA PHE A 506 -16.62 25.64 -13.53
C PHE A 506 -17.14 27.05 -13.83
N ARG A 507 -17.86 27.21 -14.93
CA ARG A 507 -18.50 28.47 -15.38
C ARG A 507 -19.99 28.46 -15.04
N PRO A 508 -20.44 29.14 -13.96
CA PRO A 508 -21.83 29.06 -13.50
C PRO A 508 -22.82 29.65 -14.51
N SER A 509 -22.41 30.60 -15.33
CA SER A 509 -23.27 31.24 -16.34
C SER A 509 -23.69 30.32 -17.48
N SER A 510 -22.98 29.20 -17.71
CA SER A 510 -23.26 28.25 -18.80
C SER A 510 -23.34 26.78 -18.38
N GLY A 511 -22.97 26.44 -17.13
CA GLY A 511 -22.86 25.05 -16.68
C GLY A 511 -21.73 24.29 -17.39
N MET A 512 -20.64 24.98 -17.72
CA MET A 512 -19.49 24.39 -18.42
C MET A 512 -18.34 24.17 -17.45
N TRP A 513 -17.73 23.00 -17.52
CA TRP A 513 -16.45 22.68 -16.92
C TRP A 513 -15.36 22.77 -17.99
N PHE A 514 -14.20 23.28 -17.61
CA PHE A 514 -13.00 23.32 -18.43
C PHE A 514 -11.82 22.89 -17.59
N GLY A 515 -10.89 22.11 -18.11
CA GLY A 515 -9.67 21.74 -17.39
C GLY A 515 -8.45 21.58 -18.28
N LEU A 516 -7.28 21.77 -17.67
CA LEU A 516 -5.96 21.42 -18.20
C LEU A 516 -5.49 20.18 -17.47
N LEU A 517 -5.27 19.11 -18.23
CA LEU A 517 -4.96 17.78 -17.74
C LEU A 517 -3.45 17.61 -17.51
N SER A 518 -3.06 17.23 -16.29
CA SER A 518 -1.70 17.11 -15.77
C SER A 518 -0.81 16.18 -16.58
N ARG A 519 -1.23 14.93 -16.78
CA ARG A 519 -0.46 13.87 -17.44
C ARG A 519 -0.18 14.16 -18.89
N THR A 520 -1.20 14.70 -19.57
CA THR A 520 -1.23 14.83 -21.04
C THR A 520 -0.92 16.25 -21.52
N ASN A 521 -0.94 17.25 -20.63
CA ASN A 521 -1.10 18.67 -20.97
C ASN A 521 -2.33 18.89 -21.89
N GLY A 522 -3.34 18.03 -21.77
CA GLY A 522 -4.56 18.04 -22.55
C GLY A 522 -5.54 19.12 -22.10
N PHE A 523 -6.61 19.28 -22.86
CA PHE A 523 -7.70 20.20 -22.52
C PHE A 523 -9.04 19.48 -22.65
N PHE A 524 -9.90 19.63 -21.64
CA PHE A 524 -11.30 19.19 -21.72
C PHE A 524 -12.27 20.37 -21.58
N ALA A 525 -13.45 20.21 -22.18
CA ALA A 525 -14.58 21.14 -22.06
C ALA A 525 -15.90 20.36 -22.05
N THR A 526 -16.53 20.27 -20.88
CA THR A 526 -17.72 19.41 -20.67
C THR A 526 -18.89 20.25 -20.18
N LYS A 527 -20.07 20.11 -20.79
CA LYS A 527 -21.28 20.75 -20.27
C LYS A 527 -21.93 19.86 -19.22
N TRP A 528 -21.81 20.23 -17.96
CA TRP A 528 -22.42 19.52 -16.85
C TRP A 528 -22.88 20.47 -15.74
N GLY A 529 -24.20 20.56 -15.54
CA GLY A 529 -24.85 21.51 -14.63
C GLY A 529 -25.46 22.75 -15.30
N ILE A 530 -25.98 23.66 -14.48
CA ILE A 530 -26.64 24.93 -14.86
C ILE A 530 -26.29 26.07 -13.89
N SER A 531 -26.83 27.27 -14.14
CA SER A 531 -26.72 28.39 -13.20
C SER A 531 -27.46 28.10 -11.89
N GLY A 532 -26.78 28.32 -10.76
CA GLY A 532 -27.25 27.98 -9.42
C GLY A 532 -26.65 26.69 -8.86
N ASP A 533 -26.01 25.87 -9.71
CA ASP A 533 -25.36 24.62 -9.28
C ASP A 533 -24.04 24.90 -8.53
N ILE A 534 -23.75 24.05 -7.55
CA ILE A 534 -22.52 24.06 -6.76
C ILE A 534 -21.67 22.87 -7.24
N PRO A 535 -20.45 23.08 -7.77
CA PRO A 535 -19.57 21.98 -8.21
C PRO A 535 -18.83 21.33 -7.04
N LEU A 536 -18.78 19.99 -7.00
CA LEU A 536 -18.10 19.18 -5.97
C LEU A 536 -17.42 17.95 -6.61
N PRO A 537 -16.36 18.12 -7.42
CA PRO A 537 -15.67 16.99 -8.04
C PRO A 537 -15.04 16.06 -6.99
N ALA A 538 -15.23 14.75 -7.17
CA ALA A 538 -14.65 13.66 -6.37
C ALA A 538 -14.88 12.32 -7.09
N ASP A 539 -14.23 11.24 -6.65
CA ASP A 539 -14.63 9.86 -6.98
C ASP A 539 -15.93 9.53 -6.21
N TYR A 540 -17.04 9.24 -6.89
CA TYR A 540 -18.29 8.75 -6.28
C TYR A 540 -18.62 7.30 -6.70
N ASP A 541 -17.65 6.51 -7.17
CA ASP A 541 -17.88 5.13 -7.60
C ASP A 541 -16.82 4.06 -7.31
N ASN A 542 -15.80 4.38 -6.51
CA ASN A 542 -14.82 3.47 -5.93
C ASN A 542 -13.99 2.77 -7.02
N ASN A 543 -13.66 3.51 -8.08
CA ASN A 543 -12.74 3.10 -9.12
C ASN A 543 -11.39 3.79 -8.87
N SER A 544 -10.70 3.39 -7.80
CA SER A 544 -9.45 3.99 -7.25
C SER A 544 -8.22 4.10 -8.19
N ASN A 545 -8.38 3.94 -9.50
CA ASN A 545 -7.41 4.19 -10.57
C ASN A 545 -7.92 5.14 -11.69
N GLU A 546 -9.12 5.71 -11.55
CA GLU A 546 -9.81 6.44 -12.63
C GLU A 546 -10.08 7.92 -12.29
N PRO A 547 -10.46 8.76 -13.27
CA PRO A 547 -10.65 10.20 -13.08
C PRO A 547 -11.87 10.59 -12.24
N PHE A 548 -11.72 11.63 -11.40
CA PHE A 548 -12.76 12.29 -10.61
C PHE A 548 -14.02 12.58 -11.42
N ASP A 549 -15.18 12.27 -10.84
CA ASP A 549 -16.47 12.57 -11.44
C ASP A 549 -16.75 14.07 -11.50
N LEU A 550 -17.41 14.47 -12.59
CA LEU A 550 -18.00 15.81 -12.68
C LEU A 550 -19.31 15.80 -11.90
N CYS A 551 -19.28 16.27 -10.65
CA CYS A 551 -20.46 16.37 -9.79
C CYS A 551 -20.90 17.82 -9.55
N VAL A 552 -22.21 18.04 -9.58
CA VAL A 552 -22.84 19.26 -9.03
C VAL A 552 -23.99 18.95 -8.07
N PHE A 553 -24.08 19.67 -6.96
CA PHE A 553 -25.29 19.77 -6.15
C PHE A 553 -26.17 20.92 -6.64
N ARG A 554 -27.47 20.67 -6.81
CA ARG A 554 -28.46 21.70 -7.14
C ARG A 554 -29.39 22.00 -5.96
N PRO A 555 -29.22 23.13 -5.26
CA PRO A 555 -30.08 23.49 -4.12
C PRO A 555 -31.57 23.63 -4.45
N SER A 556 -31.93 24.00 -5.71
CA SER A 556 -33.32 24.26 -6.09
C SER A 556 -34.20 23.01 -6.22
N ASP A 557 -33.62 21.84 -6.45
CA ASP A 557 -34.32 20.55 -6.43
C ASP A 557 -33.78 19.57 -5.37
N ARG A 558 -32.66 19.93 -4.72
CA ARG A 558 -31.93 19.16 -3.68
C ARG A 558 -31.30 17.89 -4.23
N THR A 559 -30.82 17.93 -5.47
CA THR A 559 -30.30 16.74 -6.17
C THR A 559 -28.83 16.91 -6.51
N TRP A 560 -28.06 15.85 -6.27
CA TRP A 560 -26.69 15.67 -6.73
C TRP A 560 -26.72 15.05 -8.13
N TYR A 561 -25.96 15.65 -9.05
CA TYR A 561 -25.85 15.29 -10.46
C TYR A 561 -24.42 14.87 -10.76
N ILE A 562 -24.18 13.57 -10.87
CA ILE A 562 -22.85 12.99 -11.07
C ILE A 562 -22.76 12.48 -12.52
N LEU A 563 -21.77 12.95 -13.27
CA LEU A 563 -21.40 12.41 -14.57
C LEU A 563 -20.11 11.63 -14.42
N ARG A 564 -20.21 10.31 -14.65
CA ARG A 564 -19.08 9.39 -14.57
C ARG A 564 -18.15 9.51 -15.77
N THR A 565 -16.86 9.32 -15.51
CA THR A 565 -15.79 9.57 -16.48
C THR A 565 -15.59 8.38 -17.44
N GLU A 566 -15.82 7.15 -16.99
CA GLU A 566 -15.79 5.91 -17.80
C GLU A 566 -16.87 5.83 -18.90
N GLY A 567 -17.93 6.64 -18.83
CA GLY A 567 -19.01 6.60 -19.83
C GLY A 567 -20.24 7.40 -19.42
N THR A 568 -21.19 7.57 -20.35
CA THR A 568 -22.38 8.44 -20.24
C THR A 568 -23.43 8.03 -19.19
N VAL A 569 -23.05 7.24 -18.18
CA VAL A 569 -23.84 6.97 -16.99
C VAL A 569 -23.94 8.24 -16.16
N THR A 570 -25.15 8.72 -16.01
CA THR A 570 -25.47 9.89 -15.19
C THR A 570 -26.22 9.41 -13.96
N GLN A 571 -25.69 9.70 -12.77
CA GLN A 571 -26.35 9.38 -11.52
C GLN A 571 -26.99 10.62 -10.92
N PHE A 572 -28.18 10.41 -10.37
CA PHE A 572 -28.94 11.43 -9.66
C PHE A 572 -29.25 10.89 -8.26
N ARG A 573 -29.02 11.71 -7.23
CA ARG A 573 -29.37 11.40 -5.84
C ARG A 573 -30.01 12.62 -5.20
N GLN A 574 -31.29 12.54 -4.84
CA GLN A 574 -31.95 13.62 -4.10
C GLN A 574 -31.57 13.50 -2.62
N PHE A 575 -30.75 14.42 -2.14
CA PHE A 575 -30.21 14.39 -0.78
C PHE A 575 -29.88 15.81 -0.28
N GLY A 576 -30.14 16.06 1.00
CA GLY A 576 -29.99 17.37 1.63
C GLY A 576 -31.18 18.32 1.43
N LEU A 577 -31.02 19.55 1.93
CA LEU A 577 -31.93 20.68 1.82
C LEU A 577 -31.31 21.82 0.99
N SER A 578 -32.10 22.83 0.66
CA SER A 578 -31.66 23.97 -0.16
C SER A 578 -30.71 24.93 0.57
N ASP A 579 -30.69 24.90 1.90
CA ASP A 579 -29.81 25.68 2.79
C ASP A 579 -28.61 24.88 3.30
N ASP A 580 -28.54 23.58 3.00
CA ASP A 580 -27.42 22.74 3.38
C ASP A 580 -26.18 23.10 2.55
N ILE A 581 -25.00 23.07 3.20
CA ILE A 581 -23.71 23.20 2.54
C ILE A 581 -23.32 21.80 2.05
N PRO A 582 -23.22 21.56 0.73
CA PRO A 582 -22.71 20.30 0.23
C PRO A 582 -21.21 20.21 0.52
N VAL A 583 -20.75 19.01 0.84
CA VAL A 583 -19.38 18.71 1.21
C VAL A 583 -18.91 17.50 0.41
N ALA A 584 -17.79 17.61 -0.27
CA ALA A 584 -17.16 16.46 -0.90
C ALA A 584 -16.54 15.58 0.21
N SER A 585 -16.65 14.26 0.06
CA SER A 585 -15.96 13.24 0.87
C SER A 585 -16.03 13.43 2.39
N LEU A 586 -17.11 12.93 2.99
CA LEU A 586 -16.90 12.03 4.13
C LEU A 586 -16.60 10.63 3.56
N SER A 587 -15.82 9.81 4.25
CA SER A 587 -15.59 8.39 3.90
C SER A 587 -15.85 7.54 5.14
N THR A 588 -17.11 7.20 5.37
CA THR A 588 -17.57 6.61 6.63
C THR A 588 -17.80 5.10 6.56
N LEU A 589 -16.72 4.31 6.59
CA LEU A 589 -16.88 2.88 6.87
C LEU A 589 -17.14 2.65 8.38
N ALA A 590 -18.42 2.73 8.75
CA ALA A 590 -18.93 2.39 10.06
C ALA A 590 -19.39 0.92 10.12
N GLN A 591 -18.48 0.02 10.54
CA GLN A 591 -18.82 -1.23 11.24
C GLN A 591 -17.62 -1.88 11.93
#